data_AF-A0A935F844-F1
#
_entry.id   AF-A0A935F844-F1
#
_cell.length_a   1.000
_cell.length_b   1.000
_cell.length_c   1.000
_cell.angle_alpha   90.00
_cell.angle_beta   90.00
_cell.angle_gamma   90.00
#
_symmetry.space_group_name_H-M   'P 1'
#
loop_
_entity.id
_entity.type
_entity.pdbx_description
1 polymer ?
#
loop_
_entity_poly.entity_id
_entity_poly.type
_entity_poly.pdbx_seq_one_letter_code
_entity_poly.pdbx_strand_id
1 'polypeptide(L)'
;MLIEFGDKVKFLDNEITRTAGVAGLNGTCLGYTTPSVTKIAFIGKTQSDYAISIEIEGTDHIIWTTQDLVEFISHGEGMVIEIGNKRATRNADGSWKEELIDPAKEKSSWLKRIFGKK
;
A
#
# COMPACT_ATOMS: atom_id res chain seq x y z
N MET A 1 -5.05 2.91 -16.01
CA MET A 1 -5.54 2.72 -14.62
C MET A 1 -4.66 3.57 -13.72
N LEU A 2 -5.22 4.27 -12.75
CA LEU A 2 -4.42 5.00 -11.75
C LEU A 2 -4.10 4.03 -10.61
N ILE A 3 -2.85 4.07 -10.12
CA ILE A 3 -2.46 3.28 -8.94
C ILE A 3 -2.97 3.98 -7.68
N GLU A 4 -3.65 3.23 -6.83
CA GLU A 4 -4.27 3.72 -5.60
C GLU A 4 -3.56 3.20 -4.34
N PHE A 5 -3.87 3.81 -3.20
CA PHE A 5 -3.35 3.35 -1.91
C PHE A 5 -3.80 1.90 -1.65
N GLY A 6 -2.84 1.05 -1.28
CA GLY A 6 -2.98 -0.37 -1.01
C GLY A 6 -2.77 -1.27 -2.23
N ASP A 7 -2.65 -0.71 -3.44
CA ASP A 7 -2.50 -1.52 -4.65
C ASP A 7 -1.17 -2.25 -4.64
N LYS A 8 -1.23 -3.51 -5.06
CA LYS A 8 -0.07 -4.34 -5.37
C LYS A 8 0.41 -4.01 -6.75
N VAL A 9 1.69 -3.69 -6.86
CA VAL A 9 2.32 -3.28 -8.11
C VAL A 9 3.64 -4.02 -8.32
N LYS A 10 4.09 -4.05 -9.58
CA LYS A 10 5.42 -4.51 -9.95
C LYS A 10 6.14 -3.42 -10.71
N PHE A 11 7.40 -3.18 -10.41
CA PHE A 11 8.24 -2.31 -11.24
C PHE A 11 8.44 -2.94 -12.61
N LEU A 12 8.14 -2.17 -13.66
CA LEU A 12 8.35 -2.59 -15.05
C LEU A 12 9.84 -2.92 -15.28
N ASP A 13 10.13 -3.85 -16.18
CA ASP A 13 11.50 -4.11 -16.61
C ASP A 13 11.86 -3.20 -17.79
N ASN A 14 12.40 -2.01 -17.50
CA ASN A 14 12.85 -1.04 -18.48
C ASN A 14 14.20 -0.43 -18.08
N GLU A 15 14.76 0.44 -18.92
CA GLU A 15 16.09 1.04 -18.64
C GLU A 15 16.09 1.83 -17.32
N ILE A 16 15.07 2.65 -17.06
CA ILE A 16 15.00 3.53 -15.89
C ILE A 16 14.98 2.69 -14.60
N THR A 17 14.12 1.68 -14.54
CA THR A 17 13.97 0.81 -13.37
C THR A 17 15.16 -0.13 -13.19
N ARG A 18 15.80 -0.59 -14.28
CA ARG A 18 17.04 -1.38 -14.21
C ARG A 18 18.22 -0.56 -13.69
N THR A 19 18.39 0.67 -14.18
CA THR A 19 19.43 1.58 -13.69
C THR A 19 19.24 1.92 -12.22
N ALA A 20 17.99 2.04 -11.77
CA ALA A 20 17.68 2.25 -10.36
C ALA A 20 17.76 0.97 -9.49
N GLY A 21 17.95 -0.21 -10.10
CA GLY A 21 18.05 -1.49 -9.37
C GLY A 21 16.72 -2.03 -8.83
N VAL A 22 15.58 -1.56 -9.36
CA VAL A 22 14.24 -1.92 -8.86
C VAL A 22 13.40 -2.72 -9.86
N ALA A 23 13.89 -2.92 -11.09
CA ALA A 23 13.18 -3.65 -12.13
C ALA A 23 12.68 -5.02 -11.64
N GLY A 24 11.40 -5.31 -11.87
CA GLY A 24 10.78 -6.58 -11.51
C GLY A 24 10.43 -6.77 -10.04
N LEU A 25 10.80 -5.83 -9.14
CA LEU A 25 10.42 -5.90 -7.74
C LEU A 25 8.91 -5.67 -7.56
N ASN A 26 8.29 -6.45 -6.68
CA ASN A 26 6.91 -6.25 -6.26
C ASN A 26 6.85 -5.32 -5.05
N GLY A 27 5.75 -4.60 -4.92
CA GLY A 27 5.53 -3.71 -3.80
C GLY A 27 4.07 -3.31 -3.60
N THR A 28 3.83 -2.53 -2.56
CA THR A 28 2.52 -1.99 -2.21
C THR A 28 2.55 -0.47 -2.27
N CYS A 29 1.59 0.14 -2.95
CA CYS A 29 1.45 1.59 -2.93
C CYS A 29 0.93 2.05 -1.56
N LEU A 30 1.70 2.87 -0.84
CA LEU A 30 1.34 3.37 0.50
C LEU A 30 1.06 4.87 0.57
N GLY A 31 1.03 5.55 -0.58
CA GLY A 31 0.85 6.99 -0.56
C GLY A 31 1.23 7.65 -1.86
N TYR A 32 1.00 8.96 -1.86
CA TYR A 32 1.23 9.84 -2.98
C TYR A 32 1.70 11.20 -2.49
N THR A 33 2.38 11.93 -3.36
CA THR A 33 2.89 13.25 -3.03
C THR A 33 2.95 14.13 -4.28
N THR A 34 3.22 15.42 -4.02
CA THR A 34 3.49 16.45 -5.01
C THR A 34 4.97 16.82 -4.90
N PRO A 35 5.87 16.22 -5.71
CA PRO A 35 7.31 16.39 -5.57
C PRO A 35 7.79 17.84 -5.59
N SER A 36 7.11 18.74 -6.32
CA SER A 36 7.45 20.16 -6.32
C SER A 36 7.25 20.83 -4.95
N VAL A 37 6.39 20.30 -4.09
CA VAL A 37 6.14 20.81 -2.73
C VAL A 37 7.08 20.12 -1.74
N THR A 38 7.16 18.78 -1.79
CA THR A 38 7.89 17.99 -0.79
C THR A 38 9.38 17.87 -1.08
N LYS A 39 9.82 18.15 -2.31
CA LYS A 39 11.21 18.10 -2.78
C LYS A 39 11.89 16.74 -2.58
N ILE A 40 11.10 15.67 -2.53
CA ILE A 40 11.61 14.31 -2.39
C ILE A 40 12.38 13.86 -3.63
N ALA A 41 13.34 12.96 -3.44
CA ALA A 41 13.92 12.19 -4.54
C ALA A 41 12.94 11.08 -4.95
N PHE A 42 12.79 10.86 -6.26
CA PHE A 42 11.95 9.81 -6.82
C PHE A 42 12.53 9.32 -8.16
N ILE A 43 12.12 8.12 -8.57
CA ILE A 43 12.51 7.52 -9.85
C ILE A 43 11.51 7.93 -10.94
N GLY A 44 12.01 8.32 -12.10
CA GLY A 44 11.20 8.69 -13.27
C GLY A 44 11.15 10.18 -13.56
N LYS A 45 10.26 10.59 -14.46
CA LYS A 45 10.06 11.99 -14.84
C LYS A 45 8.61 12.38 -14.57
N THR A 46 8.40 13.35 -13.69
CA THR A 46 7.05 13.83 -13.39
C THR A 46 6.52 14.66 -14.56
N GLN A 47 5.60 14.10 -15.35
CA GLN A 47 4.79 14.90 -16.27
C GLN A 47 3.70 15.69 -15.52
N SER A 48 3.27 15.20 -14.36
CA SER A 48 2.07 15.66 -13.65
C SER A 48 2.34 16.17 -12.23
N ASP A 49 3.61 16.35 -11.85
CA ASP A 49 4.02 16.69 -10.47
C ASP A 49 3.38 15.77 -9.41
N TYR A 50 3.44 14.47 -9.68
CA TYR A 50 2.82 13.43 -8.87
C TYR A 50 3.74 12.22 -8.79
N ALA A 51 3.97 11.72 -7.59
CA ALA A 51 4.73 10.49 -7.33
C ALA A 51 4.01 9.63 -6.30
N ILE A 52 4.17 8.32 -6.41
CA ILE A 52 3.64 7.32 -5.48
C ILE A 52 4.77 6.71 -4.66
N SER A 53 4.47 6.31 -3.43
CA SER A 53 5.40 5.57 -2.57
C SER A 53 5.10 4.09 -2.63
N ILE A 54 6.10 3.28 -2.96
CA ILE A 54 6.02 1.82 -3.03
C ILE A 54 6.86 1.22 -1.90
N GLU A 55 6.22 0.53 -0.97
CA GLU A 55 6.92 -0.35 -0.02
C GLU A 55 7.25 -1.67 -0.71
N ILE A 56 8.54 -2.03 -0.76
CA ILE A 56 9.01 -3.24 -1.43
C ILE A 56 8.71 -4.48 -0.59
N GLU A 57 8.10 -5.49 -1.22
CA GLU A 57 7.70 -6.72 -0.52
C GLU A 57 8.90 -7.42 0.14
N GLY A 58 8.72 -7.81 1.41
CA GLY A 58 9.77 -8.48 2.19
C GLY A 58 10.83 -7.54 2.76
N THR A 59 10.63 -6.22 2.67
CA THR A 59 11.55 -5.20 3.22
C THR A 59 10.77 -4.08 3.90
N ASP A 60 11.47 -3.18 4.60
CA ASP A 60 10.95 -1.91 5.13
C ASP A 60 11.30 -0.71 4.22
N HIS A 61 11.78 -0.99 3.00
CA HIS A 61 12.21 0.06 2.07
C HIS A 61 11.04 0.63 1.29
N ILE A 62 10.93 1.97 1.34
CA ILE A 62 9.97 2.74 0.54
C ILE A 62 10.71 3.45 -0.60
N ILE A 63 10.18 3.30 -1.81
CA ILE A 63 10.69 3.91 -3.03
C ILE A 63 9.63 4.84 -3.60
N TRP A 64 10.00 6.09 -3.86
CA TRP A 64 9.14 7.03 -4.57
C TRP A 64 9.37 6.91 -6.08
N THR A 65 8.29 6.81 -6.85
CA THR A 65 8.35 6.63 -8.31
C THR A 65 7.16 7.28 -9.00
N THR A 66 7.26 7.51 -10.31
CA THR A 66 6.10 7.84 -11.14
C THR A 66 5.29 6.58 -11.50
N GLN A 67 3.98 6.75 -11.71
CA GLN A 67 3.05 5.62 -11.93
C GLN A 67 3.34 4.83 -13.21
N ASP A 68 3.95 5.46 -14.22
CA ASP A 68 4.29 4.85 -15.50
C ASP A 68 5.45 3.85 -15.42
N LEU A 69 6.15 3.76 -14.28
CA LEU A 69 7.24 2.81 -14.05
C LEU A 69 6.80 1.53 -13.34
N VAL A 70 5.50 1.41 -13.05
CA VAL A 70 4.93 0.22 -12.41
C VAL A 70 3.73 -0.29 -13.18
N GLU A 71 3.48 -1.59 -13.07
CA GLU A 71 2.25 -2.23 -13.51
C GLU A 71 1.41 -2.66 -12.30
N PHE A 72 0.10 -2.52 -12.44
CA PHE A 72 -0.87 -2.99 -11.45
C PHE A 72 -0.94 -4.52 -11.45
N ILE A 73 -0.94 -5.12 -10.26
CA ILE A 73 -1.12 -6.55 -10.06
C ILE A 73 -2.52 -6.83 -9.49
N SER A 74 -2.86 -6.20 -8.37
CA SER A 74 -4.14 -6.40 -7.68
C SER A 74 -4.43 -5.26 -6.71
N HIS A 75 -5.66 -5.20 -6.23
CA HIS A 75 -6.06 -4.25 -5.18
C HIS A 75 -5.63 -4.66 -3.76
N GLY A 76 -4.85 -5.74 -3.59
CA GLY A 76 -4.40 -6.14 -2.26
C GLY A 76 -5.55 -6.48 -1.30
N GLU A 77 -6.52 -7.27 -1.78
CA GLU A 77 -7.65 -7.75 -0.97
C GLU A 77 -7.18 -8.28 0.39
N GLY A 78 -7.94 -7.95 1.44
CA GLY A 78 -7.64 -8.38 2.80
C GLY A 78 -6.60 -7.52 3.51
N MET A 79 -6.02 -6.51 2.87
CA MET A 79 -5.24 -5.48 3.56
C MET A 79 -6.09 -4.85 4.66
N VAL A 80 -5.52 -4.70 5.85
CA VAL A 80 -6.18 -4.08 7.00
C VAL A 80 -5.39 -2.85 7.43
N ILE A 81 -6.09 -1.73 7.59
CA ILE A 81 -5.58 -0.52 8.23
C ILE A 81 -6.39 -0.29 9.51
N GLU A 82 -5.71 -0.04 10.61
CA GLU A 82 -6.35 0.39 11.86
C GLU A 82 -5.85 1.78 12.25
N ILE A 83 -6.78 2.72 12.40
CA ILE A 83 -6.50 4.09 12.83
C ILE A 83 -7.45 4.42 13.99
N GLY A 84 -6.90 4.52 15.20
CA GLY A 84 -7.69 4.74 16.40
C GLY A 84 -8.68 3.59 16.62
N ASN A 85 -9.98 3.91 16.62
CA ASN A 85 -11.07 2.94 16.77
C ASN A 85 -11.73 2.55 15.44
N LYS A 86 -11.04 2.76 14.31
CA LYS A 86 -11.53 2.37 12.98
C LYS A 86 -10.62 1.30 12.39
N ARG A 87 -11.24 0.25 11.85
CA ARG A 87 -10.60 -0.75 10.98
C ARG A 87 -11.14 -0.55 9.58
N ALA A 88 -10.27 -0.53 8.59
CA ALA A 88 -10.64 -0.57 7.18
C ALA A 88 -10.01 -1.81 6.55
N THR A 89 -10.82 -2.67 5.94
CA THR A 89 -10.36 -3.85 5.21
C THR A 89 -10.57 -3.65 3.71
N ARG A 90 -9.53 -3.89 2.91
CA ARG A 90 -9.59 -3.73 1.45
C ARG A 90 -10.33 -4.89 0.79
N ASN A 91 -11.29 -4.58 -0.08
CA ASN A 91 -11.99 -5.55 -0.91
C ASN A 91 -11.22 -5.81 -2.23
N ALA A 92 -11.55 -6.90 -2.92
CA ALA A 92 -10.95 -7.26 -4.21
C ALA A 92 -11.16 -6.22 -5.33
N ASP A 93 -12.19 -5.38 -5.22
CA ASP A 93 -12.50 -4.30 -6.18
C ASP A 93 -11.79 -2.97 -5.87
N GLY A 94 -10.90 -2.94 -4.86
CA GLY A 94 -10.19 -1.73 -4.45
C GLY A 94 -10.91 -0.87 -3.41
N SER A 95 -12.20 -1.12 -3.17
CA SER A 95 -12.97 -0.39 -2.17
C SER A 95 -12.56 -0.78 -0.73
N TRP A 96 -12.86 0.10 0.22
CA TRP A 96 -12.58 -0.11 1.63
C TRP A 96 -13.86 -0.40 2.41
N LYS A 97 -13.89 -1.52 3.14
CA LYS A 97 -14.91 -1.83 4.13
C LYS A 97 -14.46 -1.30 5.49
N GLU A 98 -15.14 -0.27 5.99
CA GLU A 98 -14.84 0.34 7.29
C GLU A 98 -15.74 -0.21 8.41
N GLU A 99 -15.16 -0.43 9.59
CA GLU A 99 -15.87 -0.78 10.82
C GLU A 99 -15.29 -0.07 12.04
N LEU A 100 -16.16 0.23 13.01
CA LEU A 100 -15.72 0.73 14.31
C LEU A 100 -15.30 -0.45 15.18
N ILE A 101 -14.08 -0.38 15.71
CA ILE A 101 -13.56 -1.33 16.67
C ILE A 101 -13.83 -0.79 18.07
N ASP A 102 -14.49 -1.59 18.90
CA ASP A 102 -14.56 -1.35 20.35
C ASP A 102 -13.48 -2.21 21.03
N PRO A 103 -12.38 -1.61 21.53
CA PRO A 103 -11.26 -2.34 22.13
C PRO A 103 -11.68 -3.22 23.31
N ALA A 104 -12.76 -2.84 24.03
CA ALA A 104 -13.28 -3.62 25.15
C ALA A 104 -14.01 -4.89 24.68
N LYS A 105 -14.71 -4.83 23.54
CA LYS A 105 -15.40 -6.00 22.95
C LYS A 105 -14.44 -7.01 22.33
N GLU A 106 -13.36 -6.54 21.68
CA GLU A 106 -12.31 -7.39 21.09
C GLU A 106 -11.66 -8.28 22.17
N LYS A 107 -11.21 -7.69 23.28
CA LYS A 107 -10.63 -8.44 24.42
C LYS A 107 -11.61 -9.46 24.99
N SER A 108 -12.89 -9.12 25.12
CA SER A 108 -13.91 -10.06 25.61
C SER A 108 -14.14 -11.24 24.65
N SER A 109 -14.12 -11.01 23.33
CA SER A 109 -14.31 -12.05 22.33
C SER A 109 -13.15 -13.05 22.34
N TRP A 110 -11.91 -12.56 22.37
CA TRP A 110 -10.70 -13.37 22.50
C TRP A 110 -10.70 -14.22 23.78
N LEU A 111 -11.03 -13.63 24.93
CA LEU A 111 -11.14 -14.36 26.21
C LEU A 111 -12.21 -15.45 26.14
N LYS A 112 -13.39 -15.17 25.59
CA LYS A 112 -14.44 -16.18 25.39
C LYS A 112 -13.99 -17.32 24.48
N ARG A 113 -13.18 -17.03 23.46
CA ARG A 113 -12.70 -18.06 22.52
C ARG A 113 -11.64 -18.98 23.14
N ILE A 114 -10.82 -18.47 24.07
CA ILE A 114 -9.81 -19.25 24.80
C ILE A 114 -10.44 -20.02 25.97
N PHE A 115 -11.32 -19.38 26.74
CA PHE A 115 -11.86 -19.93 27.99
C PHE A 115 -13.27 -20.52 27.87
N GLY A 116 -13.94 -20.35 26.73
CA GLY A 116 -15.31 -20.81 26.48
C GLY A 116 -15.42 -22.18 25.78
N LYS A 117 -14.32 -22.85 25.48
CA LYS A 117 -14.36 -24.28 25.14
C LYS A 117 -14.35 -25.10 26.44
N LYS A 118 -15.54 -25.36 26.98
CA LYS A 118 -15.82 -26.47 27.90
C LYS A 118 -16.89 -27.35 27.28
#